data_AF-I0IBR9-F1
#
_entry.id   AF-I0IBR9-F1
#
_cell.length_a   1.000
_cell.length_b   1.000
_cell.length_c   1.000
_cell.angle_alpha   90.00
_cell.angle_beta   90.00
_cell.angle_gamma   90.00
#
_symmetry.space_group_name_H-M   'P 1'
#
loop_
_entity.id
_entity.type
_entity.pdbx_description
1 polymer ?
#
loop_
_entity_poly.entity_id
_entity_poly.type
_entity_poly.pdbx_seq_one_letter_code
_entity_poly.pdbx_strand_id
1 'polypeptide(L)'
;MSTFARFPSIPPASPASPAAADPSPAGPGRPAPARLRLVGRHDAAPGPAAALPPERVSEATDPRWVLATRTAALLEGPVLVPENRRRLLAVGAAVGLSPFDTALVIAMVQDQARRGVPLPHCPAAAEPQLRHVPRPRGRKVPWRTVAIGSLLALAAEAALAVWWFTG
;
A
#
# COMPACT_ATOMS: atom_id res chain seq x y z
N MET A 1 40.45 25.46 36.03
CA MET A 1 40.92 24.50 35.00
C MET A 1 39.71 24.18 34.12
N SER A 2 39.24 25.10 33.27
CA SER A 2 39.82 25.58 32.01
C SER A 2 39.93 24.47 30.96
N THR A 3 38.97 24.41 30.03
CA THR A 3 39.19 24.36 28.57
C THR A 3 37.82 24.44 27.88
N PHE A 4 37.41 25.65 27.53
CA PHE A 4 36.26 25.94 26.68
C PHE A 4 36.73 25.89 25.22
N ALA A 5 36.15 25.01 24.42
CA ALA A 5 36.43 24.92 22.98
C ALA A 5 35.83 26.12 22.25
N ARG A 6 36.69 26.83 21.52
CA ARG A 6 36.44 28.05 20.76
C ARG A 6 35.79 27.68 19.42
N PHE A 7 34.51 27.99 19.25
CA PHE A 7 33.83 27.89 17.94
C PHE A 7 34.28 29.03 17.01
N PRO A 8 34.53 28.77 15.72
CA PRO A 8 34.82 29.81 14.74
C PRO A 8 33.56 30.60 14.35
N SER A 9 33.68 31.93 14.35
CA SER A 9 32.67 32.89 13.92
C SER A 9 32.22 32.67 12.48
N ILE A 10 30.90 32.57 12.27
CA ILE A 10 30.26 32.62 10.96
C ILE A 10 30.11 34.11 10.55
N PRO A 11 30.56 34.54 9.37
CA PRO A 11 30.30 35.91 8.88
C PRO A 11 28.84 36.08 8.43
N PRO A 12 28.23 37.28 8.59
CA PRO A 12 26.89 37.54 8.09
C PRO A 12 26.88 37.61 6.55
N ALA A 13 25.91 36.93 5.93
CA ALA A 13 25.65 37.01 4.50
C ALA A 13 25.22 38.42 4.10
N SER A 14 25.91 38.99 3.11
CA SER A 14 25.59 40.28 2.49
C SER A 14 24.17 40.32 1.92
N PRO A 15 23.42 41.42 2.13
CA PRO A 15 22.21 41.74 1.39
C PRO A 15 22.54 42.64 0.18
N ALA A 16 22.19 42.22 -1.04
CA ALA A 16 21.89 43.11 -2.16
C ALA A 16 21.36 42.32 -3.36
N SER A 17 20.04 42.30 -3.53
CA SER A 17 19.39 41.95 -4.80
C SER A 17 18.92 43.26 -5.44
N PRO A 18 19.52 43.71 -6.56
CA PRO A 18 18.98 44.81 -7.32
C PRO A 18 17.90 44.31 -8.29
N ALA A 19 16.71 44.84 -8.11
CA ALA A 19 15.65 44.85 -9.11
C ALA A 19 15.97 45.86 -10.21
N ALA A 20 15.82 45.46 -11.48
CA ALA A 20 15.43 46.29 -12.64
C ALA A 20 15.44 45.35 -13.87
N ALA A 21 14.28 44.87 -14.33
CA ALA A 21 13.41 45.54 -15.30
C ALA A 21 13.99 45.50 -16.72
N ASP A 22 13.46 44.58 -17.52
CA ASP A 22 13.51 44.64 -18.98
C ASP A 22 12.17 44.12 -19.54
N PRO A 23 11.30 44.98 -20.13
CA PRO A 23 10.06 44.54 -20.77
C PRO A 23 10.36 44.04 -22.19
N SER A 24 10.54 42.72 -22.32
CA SER A 24 10.71 42.08 -23.62
C SER A 24 9.38 42.07 -24.43
N PRO A 25 9.41 42.38 -25.74
CA PRO A 25 8.25 42.75 -26.52
C PRO A 25 7.34 41.56 -26.90
N ALA A 26 6.07 41.88 -27.06
CA ALA A 26 4.99 41.01 -27.48
C ALA A 26 5.34 40.14 -28.71
N GLY A 27 5.55 38.84 -28.47
CA GLY A 27 5.57 37.82 -29.52
C GLY A 27 4.15 37.32 -29.82
N PRO A 28 3.77 37.15 -31.12
CA PRO A 28 2.46 36.68 -31.50
C PRO A 28 2.34 35.15 -31.36
N GLY A 29 1.21 34.68 -30.85
CA GLY A 29 0.73 33.31 -31.07
C GLY A 29 1.21 32.25 -30.06
N ARG A 30 0.71 32.29 -28.82
CA ARG A 30 0.61 31.07 -28.01
C ARG A 30 -0.69 30.34 -28.37
N PRO A 31 -0.64 29.12 -28.94
CA PRO A 31 -1.83 28.30 -29.06
C PRO A 31 -2.38 28.00 -27.66
N ALA A 32 -3.70 28.09 -27.52
CA ALA A 32 -4.42 27.90 -26.27
C ALA A 32 -3.98 26.61 -25.54
N PRO A 33 -3.95 26.59 -24.19
CA PRO A 33 -3.58 25.39 -23.47
C PRO A 33 -4.56 24.27 -23.82
N ALA A 34 -4.01 23.21 -24.40
CA ALA A 34 -4.73 21.97 -24.63
C ALA A 34 -5.35 21.54 -23.30
N ARG A 35 -6.68 21.49 -23.25
CA ARG A 35 -7.42 21.01 -22.08
C ARG A 35 -7.02 19.57 -21.85
N LEU A 36 -6.17 19.34 -20.85
CA LEU A 36 -5.86 18.01 -20.34
C LEU A 36 -7.17 17.39 -19.85
N ARG A 37 -7.70 16.45 -20.66
CA ARG A 37 -8.88 15.67 -20.32
C ARG A 37 -8.46 14.66 -19.25
N LEU A 38 -9.00 14.78 -18.04
CA LEU A 38 -8.78 13.82 -16.96
C LEU A 38 -9.40 12.47 -17.38
N VAL A 39 -8.57 11.54 -17.87
CA VAL A 39 -8.96 10.16 -18.11
C VAL A 39 -9.00 9.48 -16.74
N GLY A 40 -10.21 9.26 -16.21
CA GLY A 40 -10.37 8.57 -14.92
C GLY A 40 -11.57 9.01 -14.06
N ARG A 41 -12.50 9.81 -14.58
CA ARG A 41 -13.77 10.04 -13.87
C ARG A 41 -14.66 8.81 -14.02
N HIS A 42 -14.48 7.83 -13.13
CA HIS A 42 -15.55 6.90 -12.82
C HIS A 42 -16.62 7.69 -12.06
N ASP A 43 -17.66 8.12 -12.76
CA ASP A 43 -18.90 8.55 -12.16
C ASP A 43 -19.58 7.33 -11.51
N ALA A 44 -19.16 7.01 -10.29
CA ALA A 44 -20.00 6.29 -9.36
C ALA A 44 -20.72 7.36 -8.53
N ALA A 45 -21.97 7.65 -8.90
CA ALA A 45 -22.84 8.46 -8.07
C ALA A 45 -22.90 7.84 -6.66
N PRO A 46 -22.60 8.59 -5.58
CA PRO A 46 -22.88 8.11 -4.25
C PRO A 46 -24.40 8.18 -4.07
N GLY A 47 -25.07 7.03 -4.16
CA GLY A 47 -26.40 6.89 -3.56
C GLY A 47 -26.31 7.24 -2.07
N PRO A 48 -27.40 7.70 -1.44
CA PRO A 48 -27.40 8.11 -0.05
C PRO A 48 -27.14 6.89 0.83
N ALA A 49 -25.85 6.60 1.05
CA ALA A 49 -25.40 5.63 2.01
C ALA A 49 -25.78 6.21 3.37
N ALA A 50 -26.85 5.68 3.94
CA ALA A 50 -27.13 5.74 5.36
C ALA A 50 -25.79 5.57 6.09
N ALA A 51 -25.51 6.46 7.04
CA ALA A 51 -24.26 6.53 7.78
C ALA A 51 -24.02 5.23 8.55
N LEU A 52 -23.51 4.22 7.86
CA LEU A 52 -22.93 3.04 8.46
C LEU A 52 -21.73 3.52 9.27
N PRO A 53 -21.55 3.00 10.50
CA PRO A 53 -20.36 3.32 11.28
C PRO A 53 -19.11 3.05 10.43
N PRO A 54 -18.05 3.87 10.55
CA PRO A 54 -16.86 3.74 9.73
C PRO A 54 -16.33 2.32 9.86
N GLU A 55 -16.35 1.61 8.74
CA GLU A 55 -16.05 0.18 8.72
C GLU A 55 -14.61 -0.04 9.22
N ARG A 56 -14.47 -0.87 10.24
CA ARG A 56 -13.16 -1.09 10.87
C ARG A 56 -12.35 -2.00 9.96
N VAL A 57 -11.24 -1.49 9.46
CA VAL A 57 -10.29 -2.29 8.68
C VAL A 57 -9.67 -3.39 9.55
N SER A 58 -9.67 -3.23 10.88
CA SER A 58 -9.16 -4.21 11.85
C SER A 58 -9.97 -5.52 11.98
N GLU A 59 -10.97 -5.74 11.12
CA GLU A 59 -11.63 -7.02 11.00
C GLU A 59 -10.66 -8.11 10.51
N ALA A 60 -10.67 -9.28 11.16
CA ALA A 60 -9.73 -10.36 10.89
C ALA A 60 -9.78 -10.87 9.43
N THR A 61 -10.90 -10.64 8.74
CA THR A 61 -11.12 -11.03 7.34
C THR A 61 -10.74 -9.95 6.33
N ASP A 62 -10.43 -8.72 6.75
CA ASP A 62 -10.03 -7.67 5.81
C ASP A 62 -8.63 -7.98 5.24
N PRO A 63 -8.48 -8.14 3.91
CA PRO A 63 -7.21 -8.43 3.27
C PRO A 63 -6.09 -7.43 3.61
N ARG A 64 -6.44 -6.16 3.84
CA ARG A 64 -5.49 -5.11 4.19
C ARG A 64 -4.93 -5.34 5.60
N TRP A 65 -5.77 -5.75 6.53
CA TRP A 65 -5.37 -6.05 7.90
C TRP A 65 -4.55 -7.33 8.01
N VAL A 66 -4.95 -8.38 7.29
CA VAL A 66 -4.17 -9.61 7.17
C VAL A 66 -2.77 -9.29 6.64
N LEU A 67 -2.66 -8.48 5.58
CA LEU A 67 -1.37 -8.12 5.04
C LEU A 67 -0.55 -7.22 5.99
N ALA A 68 -1.19 -6.28 6.69
CA ALA A 68 -0.52 -5.38 7.63
C ALA A 68 0.08 -6.14 8.82
N THR A 69 -0.69 -7.06 9.41
CA THR A 69 -0.22 -7.92 10.52
C THR A 69 0.92 -8.84 10.09
N ARG A 70 0.83 -9.44 8.90
CA ARG A 70 1.94 -10.24 8.32
C ARG A 70 3.17 -9.41 8.03
N THR A 71 3.00 -8.17 7.58
CA THR A 71 4.12 -7.24 7.34
C THR A 71 4.85 -6.95 8.65
N ALA A 72 4.12 -6.59 9.71
CA ALA A 72 4.69 -6.31 11.01
C ALA A 72 5.49 -7.50 11.60
N ALA A 73 5.02 -8.72 11.37
CA ALA A 73 5.70 -9.94 11.82
C ALA A 73 7.00 -10.26 11.05
N LEU A 74 7.17 -9.72 9.84
CA LEU A 74 8.33 -9.97 8.97
C LEU A 74 9.31 -8.79 8.89
N LEU A 75 9.00 -7.70 9.59
CA LEU A 75 9.88 -6.54 9.70
C LEU A 75 10.98 -6.79 10.73
N GLU A 76 12.19 -6.35 10.38
CA GLU A 76 13.35 -6.31 11.27
C GLU A 76 13.64 -4.84 11.56
N GLY A 77 13.03 -4.32 12.62
CA GLY A 77 12.94 -2.88 12.84
C GLY A 77 12.18 -2.18 11.70
N PRO A 78 12.66 -1.06 11.13
CA PRO A 78 11.99 -0.39 10.02
C PRO A 78 12.31 -1.01 8.64
N VAL A 79 13.10 -2.10 8.60
CA VAL A 79 13.63 -2.69 7.35
C VAL A 79 12.89 -3.97 7.01
N LEU A 80 12.62 -4.15 5.71
CA LEU A 80 12.04 -5.38 5.16
C LEU A 80 13.03 -5.98 4.16
N VAL A 81 13.49 -7.19 4.44
CA VAL A 81 14.40 -7.93 3.56
C VAL A 81 13.72 -8.27 2.20
N PRO A 82 14.47 -8.30 1.08
CA PRO A 82 13.91 -8.53 -0.26
C PRO A 82 13.10 -9.82 -0.38
N GLU A 83 13.55 -10.90 0.27
CA GLU A 83 12.89 -12.21 0.27
C GLU A 83 11.52 -12.12 0.95
N ASN A 84 11.44 -11.45 2.10
CA ASN A 84 10.19 -11.23 2.83
C ASN A 84 9.25 -10.32 2.03
N ARG A 85 9.78 -9.33 1.32
CA ARG A 85 8.98 -8.49 0.41
C ARG A 85 8.34 -9.32 -0.71
N ARG A 86 9.08 -10.23 -1.35
CA ARG A 86 8.53 -11.13 -2.38
C ARG A 86 7.42 -12.03 -1.81
N ARG A 87 7.62 -12.56 -0.59
CA ARG A 87 6.59 -13.36 0.11
C ARG A 87 5.34 -12.54 0.40
N LEU A 88 5.48 -11.30 0.86
CA LEU A 88 4.35 -10.41 1.13
C LEU A 88 3.59 -10.03 -0.15
N LEU A 89 4.28 -9.86 -1.28
CA LEU A 89 3.64 -9.68 -2.58
C LEU A 89 2.78 -10.89 -2.98
N ALA A 90 3.28 -12.11 -2.75
CA ALA A 90 2.52 -13.33 -2.99
C ALA A 90 1.31 -13.46 -2.06
N VAL A 91 1.46 -13.10 -0.78
CA VAL A 91 0.34 -13.05 0.18
C VAL A 91 -0.72 -12.03 -0.25
N GLY A 92 -0.30 -10.82 -0.64
CA GLY A 92 -1.19 -9.77 -1.15
C GLY A 92 -2.02 -10.26 -2.35
N ALA A 93 -1.38 -10.92 -3.31
CA ALA A 93 -2.05 -11.53 -4.45
C ALA A 93 -3.05 -12.63 -4.04
N ALA A 94 -2.68 -13.47 -3.07
CA ALA A 94 -3.54 -14.53 -2.55
C ALA A 94 -4.80 -14.01 -1.84
N VAL A 95 -4.70 -12.87 -1.15
CA VAL A 95 -5.84 -12.20 -0.50
C VAL A 95 -6.57 -11.20 -1.42
N GLY A 96 -6.21 -11.16 -2.70
CA GLY A 96 -6.91 -10.39 -3.73
C GLY A 96 -6.50 -8.91 -3.84
N LEU A 97 -5.42 -8.49 -3.18
CA LEU A 97 -4.87 -7.15 -3.33
C LEU A 97 -4.07 -7.02 -4.62
N SER A 98 -4.11 -5.85 -5.25
CA SER A 98 -3.22 -5.56 -6.38
C SER A 98 -1.76 -5.46 -5.90
N PRO A 99 -0.77 -5.64 -6.79
CA PRO A 99 0.64 -5.41 -6.44
C PRO A 99 0.90 -4.00 -5.89
N PHE A 100 0.18 -3.01 -6.41
CA PHE A 100 0.26 -1.63 -5.96
C PHE A 100 -0.31 -1.45 -4.55
N ASP A 101 -1.52 -1.94 -4.30
CA ASP A 101 -2.15 -1.85 -2.97
C ASP A 101 -1.34 -2.60 -1.91
N THR A 102 -0.77 -3.74 -2.29
CA THR A 102 0.12 -4.51 -1.42
C THR A 102 1.36 -3.70 -1.04
N ALA A 103 2.00 -3.04 -2.00
CA ALA A 103 3.13 -2.16 -1.75
C ALA A 103 2.75 -0.96 -0.86
N LEU A 104 1.56 -0.39 -1.04
CA LEU A 104 1.06 0.70 -0.19
C LEU A 104 0.90 0.26 1.26
N VAL A 105 0.25 -0.89 1.50
CA VAL A 105 0.06 -1.43 2.86
C VAL A 105 1.42 -1.66 3.54
N ILE A 106 2.38 -2.24 2.83
CA ILE A 106 3.74 -2.45 3.35
C ILE A 106 4.38 -1.12 3.76
N ALA A 107 4.29 -0.10 2.89
CA ALA A 107 4.87 1.21 3.13
C ALA A 107 4.24 1.90 4.35
N MET A 108 2.91 1.79 4.55
CA MET A 108 2.21 2.35 5.71
C MET A 108 2.69 1.72 7.03
N VAL A 109 2.85 0.40 7.07
CA VAL A 109 3.36 -0.30 8.27
C VAL A 109 4.82 0.06 8.54
N GLN A 110 5.65 0.14 7.48
CA GLN A 110 7.04 0.57 7.59
C GLN A 110 7.17 2.02 8.07
N ASP A 111 6.29 2.93 7.63
CA ASP A 111 6.25 4.31 8.11
C ASP A 111 6.01 4.37 9.62
N GLN A 112 5.09 3.55 10.16
CA GLN A 112 4.90 3.46 11.61
C GLN A 112 6.14 2.93 12.33
N ALA A 113 6.79 1.90 11.79
CA ALA A 113 8.04 1.38 12.37
C ALA A 113 9.18 2.43 12.33
N ARG A 114 9.27 3.23 11.27
CA ARG A 114 10.24 4.34 11.15
C ARG A 114 9.98 5.46 12.16
N ARG A 115 8.72 5.67 12.55
CA ARG A 115 8.32 6.60 13.61
C ARG A 115 8.58 6.05 15.02
N GLY A 116 9.15 4.85 15.14
CA GLY A 116 9.46 4.22 16.42
C GLY A 116 8.28 3.51 17.07
N VAL A 117 7.17 3.28 16.34
CA VAL A 117 6.07 2.45 16.85
C VAL A 117 6.58 1.01 17.02
N PRO A 118 6.34 0.34 18.16
CA PRO A 118 6.73 -1.06 18.32
C PRO A 118 6.04 -1.94 17.28
N LEU A 119 6.78 -2.87 16.67
CA LEU A 119 6.29 -3.70 15.55
C LEU A 119 4.90 -4.32 15.75
N PRO A 120 4.56 -4.91 16.92
CA PRO A 120 3.23 -5.48 17.14
C PRO A 120 2.08 -4.45 17.07
N HIS A 121 2.38 -3.17 17.30
CA HIS A 121 1.41 -2.07 17.29
C HIS A 121 1.37 -1.31 15.95
N CYS A 122 2.34 -1.53 15.06
CA CYS A 122 2.39 -0.88 13.75
C CYS A 122 1.11 -1.07 12.91
N PRO A 123 0.49 -2.27 12.84
CA PRO A 123 -0.76 -2.44 12.09
C PRO A 123 -1.91 -1.58 12.62
N ALA A 124 -2.05 -1.51 13.95
CA ALA A 124 -3.08 -0.71 14.61
C ALA A 124 -2.83 0.80 14.40
N ALA A 125 -1.58 1.25 14.51
CA ALA A 125 -1.19 2.63 14.24
C ALA A 125 -1.41 3.03 12.76
N ALA A 126 -1.25 2.08 11.84
CA ALA A 126 -1.49 2.28 10.41
C ALA A 126 -2.98 2.21 10.02
N GLU A 127 -3.87 1.73 10.89
CA GLU A 127 -5.30 1.50 10.58
C GLU A 127 -5.99 2.71 9.92
N PRO A 128 -5.81 3.97 10.39
CA PRO A 128 -6.44 5.12 9.74
C PRO A 128 -6.00 5.29 8.28
N GLN A 129 -4.73 5.01 7.97
CA GLN A 129 -4.19 5.09 6.61
C GLN A 129 -4.68 3.92 5.74
N LEU A 130 -4.77 2.72 6.32
CA LEU A 130 -5.24 1.51 5.63
C LEU A 130 -6.69 1.64 5.13
N ARG A 131 -7.51 2.48 5.78
CA ARG A 131 -8.89 2.78 5.32
C ARG A 131 -8.93 3.38 3.92
N HIS A 132 -7.90 4.12 3.52
CA HIS A 132 -7.82 4.78 2.21
C HIS A 132 -7.36 3.86 1.08
N VAL A 133 -6.76 2.71 1.38
CA VAL A 133 -6.46 1.70 0.37
C VAL A 133 -7.79 1.20 -0.21
N PRO A 134 -7.95 0.97 -1.52
CA PRO A 134 -9.17 0.42 -2.07
C PRO A 134 -9.49 -0.97 -1.48
N ARG A 135 -10.78 -1.34 -1.36
CA ARG A 135 -11.10 -2.73 -1.02
C ARG A 135 -10.77 -3.60 -2.24
N PRO A 136 -10.14 -4.76 -2.04
CA PRO A 136 -10.03 -5.71 -3.12
C PRO A 136 -11.44 -6.05 -3.57
N ARG A 137 -11.73 -5.80 -4.85
CA ARG A 137 -12.97 -6.27 -5.47
C ARG A 137 -12.88 -7.78 -5.43
N GLY A 138 -13.66 -8.42 -4.56
CA GLY A 138 -13.62 -9.87 -4.36
C GLY A 138 -13.55 -10.57 -5.70
N ARG A 139 -12.43 -11.24 -5.98
CA ARG A 139 -12.26 -12.02 -7.19
C ARG A 139 -13.27 -13.14 -7.10
N LYS A 140 -14.37 -13.02 -7.86
CA LYS A 140 -15.37 -14.09 -7.98
C LYS A 140 -14.64 -15.30 -8.58
N VAL A 141 -14.21 -16.22 -7.74
CA VAL A 141 -13.71 -17.51 -8.23
C VAL A 141 -14.90 -18.17 -8.92
N PRO A 142 -14.81 -18.49 -10.21
CA PRO A 142 -15.92 -19.13 -10.88
C PRO A 142 -16.18 -20.46 -10.17
N TRP A 143 -17.43 -20.69 -9.74
CA TRP A 143 -17.84 -21.87 -9.00
C TRP A 143 -17.40 -23.18 -9.68
N ARG A 144 -17.25 -23.16 -11.01
CA ARG A 144 -16.71 -24.26 -11.81
C ARG A 144 -15.29 -24.65 -11.42
N THR A 145 -14.40 -23.70 -11.13
CA THR A 145 -13.03 -24.00 -10.69
C THR A 145 -13.03 -24.64 -9.31
N VAL A 146 -13.90 -24.20 -8.41
CA VAL A 146 -14.10 -24.84 -7.11
C VAL A 146 -14.61 -26.28 -7.29
N ALA A 147 -15.65 -26.46 -8.11
CA ALA A 147 -16.24 -27.77 -8.38
C ALA A 147 -15.25 -28.76 -9.02
N ILE A 148 -14.48 -28.32 -10.01
CA ILE A 148 -13.44 -29.15 -10.67
C ILE A 148 -12.36 -29.53 -9.66
N GLY A 149 -11.91 -28.58 -8.83
CA GLY A 149 -10.91 -28.85 -7.79
C GLY A 149 -11.40 -29.90 -6.78
N SER A 150 -12.64 -29.77 -6.29
CA SER A 150 -13.25 -30.75 -5.39
C SER A 150 -13.43 -32.12 -6.03
N LEU A 151 -13.84 -32.19 -7.30
CA LEU A 151 -14.00 -33.45 -8.02
C LEU A 151 -12.66 -34.19 -8.18
N LEU A 152 -11.59 -33.47 -8.53
CA LEU A 152 -10.26 -34.05 -8.68
C LEU A 152 -9.71 -34.59 -7.35
N ALA A 153 -9.93 -33.87 -6.25
CA ALA A 153 -9.54 -34.32 -4.92
C ALA A 153 -10.26 -35.63 -4.55
N LEU A 154 -11.58 -35.69 -4.76
CA LEU A 154 -12.36 -36.91 -4.50
C LEU A 154 -11.94 -38.08 -5.40
N ALA A 155 -11.64 -37.81 -6.68
CA ALA A 155 -11.17 -38.84 -7.61
C ALA A 155 -9.80 -39.40 -7.20
N ALA A 156 -8.90 -38.55 -6.71
CA ALA A 156 -7.59 -38.97 -6.22
C ALA A 156 -7.71 -39.85 -4.96
N GLU A 157 -8.55 -39.46 -4.00
CA GLU A 157 -8.85 -40.28 -2.80
C GLU A 157 -9.44 -41.65 -3.19
N ALA A 158 -10.41 -41.68 -4.12
CA ALA A 158 -11.02 -42.92 -4.59
C ALA A 158 -10.01 -43.84 -5.29
N ALA A 159 -9.12 -43.28 -6.13
CA ALA A 159 -8.07 -44.05 -6.81
C ALA A 159 -7.06 -44.64 -5.81
N LEU A 160 -6.69 -43.87 -4.78
CA LEU A 160 -5.79 -44.33 -3.71
C LEU A 160 -6.42 -45.48 -2.92
N ALA A 161 -7.72 -45.37 -2.58
CA ALA A 161 -8.45 -46.41 -1.88
C ALA A 161 -8.55 -47.70 -2.71
N VAL A 162 -8.87 -47.59 -4.02
CA VAL A 162 -8.91 -48.75 -4.92
C VAL A 162 -7.55 -49.42 -5.00
N TRP A 163 -6.47 -48.65 -5.20
CA TRP A 163 -5.12 -49.18 -5.24
C TRP A 163 -4.77 -49.95 -3.96
N TRP A 164 -5.10 -49.40 -2.79
CA TRP A 164 -4.87 -50.03 -1.50
C TRP A 164 -5.66 -51.34 -1.29
N PHE A 165 -6.86 -51.44 -1.86
CA PHE A 165 -7.66 -52.68 -1.78
C PHE A 165 -7.25 -53.74 -2.81
N THR A 166 -6.61 -53.34 -3.91
CA THR A 166 -6.23 -54.26 -5.01
C THR A 166 -4.75 -54.65 -5.03
N GLY A 167 -3.89 -53.98 -4.26
CA GLY A 167 -2.46 -54.25 -4.14
C GLY A 167 -2.12 -54.94 -2.83
#